data_AF-A0A9E4Y826-F1
#
_entry.id   AF-A0A9E4Y826-F1
#
_cell.length_a   1.000
_cell.length_b   1.000
_cell.length_c   1.000
_cell.angle_alpha   90.00
_cell.angle_beta   90.00
_cell.angle_gamma   90.00
#
_symmetry.space_group_name_H-M   'P 1'
#
loop_
_entity.id
_entity.type
_entity.pdbx_description
1 polymer ?
#
loop_
_entity_poly.entity_id
_entity_poly.type
_entity_poly.pdbx_seq_one_letter_code
_entity_poly.pdbx_strand_id
1 'polypeptide(L)'
;EHRDLSYLPQGTDGYHSYVHDMLWAQRWAKLNRMRMMTAVEGAIHRHITPSRVVDFDCHHNYAEALEPPESAPESGTDSDAPERWLIRKGAIAAYEGMLGVVPGSMGTDSYIVRGLGNEDALNTAPHGAGRMLGRGEARRTLSVDEFKSEMEAAGRVWDMHRADRLLDEAPSAYKPIEQVIADSDQLIEVEYQLSAIINCKG
;
A
#
# COMPACT_ATOMS: atom_id res chain seq x y z
N GLU A 1 19.55 -10.97 20.99
CA GLU A 1 18.69 -10.05 20.20
C GLU A 1 18.29 -10.74 18.91
N HIS A 2 17.03 -10.61 18.50
CA HIS A 2 16.57 -11.12 17.21
C HIS A 2 17.04 -10.15 16.12
N ARG A 3 17.87 -10.59 15.18
CA ARG A 3 18.52 -9.73 14.17
C ARG A 3 17.51 -8.88 13.38
N ASP A 4 16.32 -9.42 13.16
CA ASP A 4 15.25 -8.77 12.39
C ASP A 4 14.37 -7.81 13.21
N LEU A 5 14.62 -7.67 14.52
CA LEU A 5 13.91 -6.77 15.44
C LEU A 5 14.84 -5.70 16.03
N SER A 6 15.88 -5.31 15.28
CA SER A 6 16.77 -4.22 15.64
C SER A 6 15.99 -2.90 15.77
N TYR A 7 16.27 -2.11 16.81
CA TYR A 7 15.63 -0.82 17.08
C TYR A 7 16.65 0.23 17.49
N LEU A 8 16.28 1.51 17.36
CA LEU A 8 17.07 2.65 17.80
C LEU A 8 16.38 3.30 19.01
N PRO A 9 17.03 3.34 20.19
CA PRO A 9 16.43 3.99 21.36
C PRO A 9 16.14 5.46 21.10
N GLN A 10 14.95 5.90 21.49
CA GLN A 10 14.50 7.30 21.36
C GLN A 10 15.45 8.24 22.12
N GLY A 11 15.70 9.42 21.55
CA GLY A 11 16.62 10.42 22.10
C GLY A 11 18.10 10.19 21.78
N THR A 12 18.45 9.10 21.08
CA THR A 12 19.83 8.89 20.58
C THR A 12 20.05 9.60 19.24
N ASP A 13 21.29 9.99 18.95
CA ASP A 13 21.66 10.59 17.64
C ASP A 13 21.26 9.69 16.46
N GLY A 14 21.39 8.37 16.63
CA GLY A 14 20.96 7.38 15.65
C GLY A 14 19.46 7.43 15.41
N TYR A 15 18.65 7.52 16.47
CA TYR A 15 17.19 7.70 16.36
C TYR A 15 16.84 8.99 15.63
N HIS A 16 17.42 10.12 16.01
CA HIS A 16 17.14 11.41 15.37
C HIS A 16 17.49 11.40 13.87
N SER A 17 18.64 10.82 13.52
CA SER A 17 19.07 10.66 12.13
C SER A 17 18.11 9.76 11.35
N TYR A 18 17.72 8.61 11.93
CA TYR A 18 16.77 7.70 11.30
C TYR A 18 15.41 8.34 11.06
N VAL A 19 14.83 9.01 12.06
CA VAL A 19 13.52 9.67 11.94
C VAL A 19 13.58 10.75 10.87
N HIS A 20 14.62 11.58 10.86
CA HIS A 20 14.82 12.59 9.82
C HIS A 20 14.81 11.97 8.41
N ASP A 21 15.65 10.95 8.18
CA ASP A 21 15.81 10.32 6.87
C ASP A 21 14.56 9.55 6.45
N MET A 22 13.88 8.88 7.39
CA MET A 22 12.61 8.20 7.16
C MET A 22 11.53 9.19 6.72
N LEU A 23 11.34 10.30 7.43
CA LEU A 23 10.35 11.32 7.07
C LEU A 23 10.67 11.96 5.72
N TRP A 24 11.96 12.20 5.43
CA TRP A 24 12.42 12.66 4.13
C TRP A 24 12.05 11.66 3.02
N ALA A 25 12.32 10.36 3.23
CA ALA A 25 12.01 9.31 2.25
C ALA A 25 10.51 9.17 2.00
N GLN A 26 9.68 9.27 3.06
CA GLN A 26 8.22 9.28 2.93
C GLN A 26 7.73 10.48 2.10
N ARG A 27 8.30 11.67 2.32
CA ARG A 27 7.98 12.88 1.55
C ARG A 27 8.40 12.73 0.08
N TRP A 28 9.60 12.20 -0.16
CA TRP A 28 10.08 11.92 -1.52
C TRP A 28 9.14 10.97 -2.25
N ALA A 29 8.73 9.86 -1.60
CA ALA A 29 7.83 8.88 -2.18
C ALA A 29 6.46 9.47 -2.54
N LYS A 30 5.90 10.33 -1.68
CA LYS A 30 4.66 11.06 -1.95
C LYS A 30 4.81 11.96 -3.18
N LEU A 31 5.87 12.76 -3.24
CA LEU A 31 6.11 13.66 -4.38
C LEU A 31 6.34 12.88 -5.69
N ASN A 32 7.01 11.73 -5.63
CA ASN A 32 7.17 10.85 -6.77
C ASN A 32 5.81 10.33 -7.27
N ARG A 33 4.94 9.84 -6.38
CA ARG A 33 3.57 9.42 -6.73
C ARG A 33 2.76 10.56 -7.34
N MET A 34 2.80 11.75 -6.75
CA MET A 34 2.12 12.92 -7.30
C MET A 34 2.59 13.24 -8.73
N ARG A 35 3.89 13.17 -9.00
CA ARG A 35 4.42 13.37 -10.36
C ARG A 35 3.96 12.31 -11.35
N MET A 36 3.90 11.05 -10.93
CA MET A 36 3.36 9.97 -11.76
C MET A 36 1.86 10.18 -12.03
N MET A 37 1.07 10.54 -11.02
CA MET A 37 -0.36 10.82 -11.17
C MET A 37 -0.62 11.94 -12.16
N THR A 38 0.10 13.07 -12.05
CA THR A 38 -0.01 14.16 -13.04
C THR A 38 0.28 13.70 -14.46
N ALA A 39 1.30 12.84 -14.66
CA ALA A 39 1.63 12.32 -15.98
C ALA A 39 0.55 11.38 -16.54
N VAL A 40 -0.03 10.52 -15.69
CA VAL A 40 -1.10 9.58 -16.05
C VAL A 40 -2.39 10.34 -16.37
N GLU A 41 -2.80 11.28 -15.52
CA GLU A 41 -3.97 12.14 -15.77
C GLU A 41 -3.81 12.91 -17.08
N GLY A 42 -2.62 13.51 -17.31
CA GLY A 42 -2.32 14.18 -18.56
C GLY A 42 -2.37 13.26 -19.78
N ALA A 43 -2.09 11.97 -19.63
CA ALA A 43 -2.24 10.98 -20.69
C ALA A 43 -3.71 10.61 -20.95
N ILE A 44 -4.48 10.39 -19.89
CA ILE A 44 -5.90 10.06 -19.97
C ILE A 44 -6.69 11.23 -20.58
N HIS A 45 -6.43 12.46 -20.13
CA HIS A 45 -7.14 13.67 -20.58
C HIS A 45 -6.97 13.99 -22.06
N ARG A 46 -5.97 13.43 -22.76
CA ARG A 46 -5.84 13.55 -24.21
C ARG A 46 -6.88 12.74 -24.99
N HIS A 47 -7.48 11.74 -24.36
CA HIS A 47 -8.39 10.79 -25.00
C HIS A 47 -9.77 10.76 -24.35
N ILE A 48 -9.87 11.08 -23.06
CA ILE A 48 -11.09 10.96 -22.26
C ILE A 48 -11.24 12.22 -21.41
N THR A 49 -12.43 12.83 -21.40
CA THR A 49 -12.79 13.85 -20.43
C THR A 49 -13.64 13.21 -19.33
N PRO A 50 -13.10 13.01 -18.11
CA PRO A 50 -13.86 12.37 -17.04
C PRO A 50 -14.98 13.30 -16.55
N SER A 51 -16.12 12.71 -16.22
CA SER A 51 -17.23 13.43 -15.55
C SER A 51 -16.96 13.71 -14.08
N ARG A 52 -16.06 12.92 -13.46
CA ARG A 52 -15.64 13.05 -12.07
C ARG A 52 -14.20 12.57 -11.90
N VAL A 53 -13.42 13.31 -11.12
CA VAL A 53 -12.07 12.92 -10.67
C VAL A 53 -12.08 12.83 -9.15
N VAL A 54 -11.53 11.74 -8.62
CA VAL A 54 -11.32 11.53 -7.19
C VAL A 54 -9.83 11.24 -7.03
N ASP A 55 -9.13 12.06 -6.25
CA ASP A 55 -7.70 11.93 -5.97
C ASP A 55 -7.49 11.80 -4.46
N PHE A 56 -6.73 10.79 -4.06
CA PHE A 56 -6.31 10.56 -2.69
C PHE A 56 -5.03 9.72 -2.66
N ASP A 57 -4.20 9.93 -1.63
CA ASP A 57 -2.95 9.19 -1.43
C ASP A 57 -3.17 8.06 -0.42
N CYS A 58 -2.79 6.84 -0.79
CA CYS A 58 -2.88 5.66 0.07
C CYS A 58 -1.48 5.10 0.32
N HIS A 59 -0.90 5.44 1.47
CA HIS A 59 0.42 4.98 1.88
C HIS A 59 0.32 3.69 2.71
N HIS A 60 1.23 2.75 2.48
CA HIS A 60 1.18 1.44 3.15
C HIS A 60 2.49 0.97 3.81
N ASN A 61 3.55 1.78 3.75
CA ASN A 61 4.84 1.53 4.41
C ASN A 61 5.38 2.85 4.98
N TYR A 62 4.96 3.19 6.20
CA TYR A 62 5.31 4.46 6.82
C TYR A 62 5.19 4.40 8.33
N ALA A 63 5.78 5.38 8.99
CA ALA A 63 5.51 5.68 10.38
C ALA A 63 4.91 7.08 10.52
N GLU A 64 3.99 7.23 11.46
CA GLU A 64 3.43 8.51 11.88
C GLU A 64 3.56 8.70 13.39
N ALA A 65 3.78 9.94 13.78
CA ALA A 65 3.74 10.36 15.17
C ALA A 65 2.30 10.25 15.68
N LEU A 66 2.08 9.52 16.77
CA LEU A 66 0.84 9.60 17.52
C LEU A 66 0.99 10.68 18.58
N GLU A 67 0.05 11.62 18.63
CA GLU A 67 -0.02 12.56 19.75
C GLU A 67 -0.25 11.79 21.07
N PRO A 68 0.20 12.35 22.21
CA PRO A 68 -0.14 11.79 23.50
C PRO A 68 -1.66 11.62 23.64
N PRO A 69 -2.15 10.62 24.38
CA PRO A 69 -3.55 10.62 24.77
C PRO A 69 -3.82 11.92 25.55
N GLU A 70 -5.02 12.50 25.46
CA GLU A 70 -5.42 13.74 26.15
C GLU A 70 -5.13 13.72 27.67
N SER A 71 -4.91 12.54 28.26
CA SER A 71 -4.55 12.31 29.65
C SER A 71 -3.05 12.44 29.99
N ALA A 72 -2.17 12.78 29.03
CA ALA A 72 -0.74 12.92 29.29
C ALA A 72 -0.43 14.23 30.04
N PRO A 73 0.42 14.22 31.09
CA PRO A 73 0.73 15.42 31.85
C PRO A 73 1.47 16.48 31.01
N GLU A 74 1.03 17.74 31.11
CA GLU A 74 1.55 18.93 30.40
C GLU A 74 3.01 19.30 30.68
N SER A 75 3.79 18.48 31.40
CA SER A 75 5.16 18.83 31.76
C SER A 75 6.12 18.66 30.57
N GLY A 76 6.16 19.69 29.74
CA GLY A 76 7.13 19.87 28.68
C GLY A 76 8.55 20.04 29.22
N THR A 77 9.44 19.21 28.70
CA THR A 77 10.87 19.48 28.61
C THR A 77 11.31 19.13 27.20
N ASP A 78 11.81 20.10 26.43
CA ASP A 78 12.67 20.11 25.22
C ASP A 78 12.94 18.83 24.38
N SER A 79 12.04 17.84 24.39
CA SER A 79 12.09 16.66 23.52
C SER A 79 10.90 16.72 22.58
N ASP A 80 11.03 17.46 21.48
CA ASP A 80 10.06 17.55 20.36
C ASP A 80 9.83 16.21 19.62
N ALA A 81 10.20 15.07 20.22
CA ALA A 81 9.98 13.75 19.68
C ALA A 81 8.60 13.25 20.11
N PRO A 82 7.80 12.66 19.20
CA PRO A 82 6.49 12.14 19.54
C PRO A 82 6.61 11.02 20.58
N GLU A 83 5.65 10.95 21.50
CA GLU A 83 5.66 9.96 22.59
C GLU A 83 5.57 8.53 22.02
N ARG A 84 4.86 8.36 20.89
CA ARG A 84 4.68 7.06 20.23
C ARG A 84 4.69 7.22 18.72
N TRP A 85 5.21 6.18 18.04
CA TRP A 85 5.13 6.03 16.60
C TRP A 85 4.17 4.89 16.25
N LEU A 86 3.28 5.13 15.30
CA LEU A 86 2.51 4.08 14.65
C LEU A 86 3.23 3.69 13.35
N ILE A 87 3.73 2.46 13.31
CA ILE A 87 4.43 1.91 12.14
C ILE A 87 3.47 1.02 11.37
N ARG A 88 3.23 1.34 10.10
CA ARG A 88 2.48 0.50 9.17
C ARG A 88 3.43 -0.07 8.13
N LYS A 89 3.43 -1.40 8.00
CA LYS A 89 4.18 -2.13 6.97
C LYS A 89 3.25 -3.11 6.25
N GLY A 90 2.94 -2.83 5.00
CA GLY A 90 1.93 -3.57 4.24
C GLY A 90 0.49 -3.29 4.70
N ALA A 91 0.24 -2.15 5.33
CA ALA A 91 -1.06 -1.80 5.90
C ALA A 91 -1.37 -0.31 5.70
N ILE A 92 -2.64 0.04 5.51
CA ILE A 92 -3.10 1.40 5.21
C ILE A 92 -3.80 2.02 6.41
N ALA A 93 -3.84 3.36 6.48
CA ALA A 93 -4.75 4.03 7.42
C ALA A 93 -6.21 3.76 7.04
N ALA A 94 -7.04 3.50 8.03
CA ALA A 94 -8.45 3.17 7.93
C ALA A 94 -9.25 3.89 9.03
N TYR A 95 -8.90 5.15 9.31
CA TYR A 95 -9.71 6.04 10.14
C TYR A 95 -11.14 6.14 9.58
N GLU A 96 -12.11 6.39 10.45
CA GLU A 96 -13.52 6.47 10.06
C GLU A 96 -13.70 7.45 8.90
N GLY A 97 -14.31 6.97 7.82
CA GLY A 97 -14.59 7.79 6.63
C GLY A 97 -13.40 7.97 5.67
N MET A 98 -12.18 7.58 6.04
CA MET A 98 -11.00 7.76 5.19
C MET A 98 -11.01 6.80 4.00
N LEU A 99 -10.76 7.32 2.79
CA LEU A 99 -10.62 6.47 1.60
C LEU A 99 -9.27 5.74 1.59
N GLY A 100 -9.31 4.48 1.18
CA GLY A 100 -8.16 3.60 1.00
C GLY A 100 -8.21 2.87 -0.34
N VAL A 101 -7.08 2.28 -0.71
CA VAL A 101 -6.97 1.37 -1.86
C VAL A 101 -6.40 0.05 -1.38
N VAL A 102 -7.10 -1.04 -1.72
CA VAL A 102 -6.64 -2.41 -1.54
C VAL A 102 -6.39 -3.04 -2.92
N PRO A 103 -5.15 -3.04 -3.46
CA PRO A 103 -4.88 -3.63 -4.75
C PRO A 103 -4.85 -5.17 -4.65
N GLY A 104 -5.39 -5.80 -5.68
CA GLY A 104 -5.19 -7.21 -5.95
C GLY A 104 -3.84 -7.47 -6.63
N SER A 105 -3.84 -8.42 -7.56
CA SER A 105 -2.71 -8.80 -8.41
C SER A 105 -2.86 -8.21 -9.82
N MET A 106 -1.94 -8.52 -10.73
CA MET A 106 -2.08 -8.10 -12.13
C MET A 106 -3.35 -8.65 -12.80
N GLY A 107 -3.86 -9.79 -12.36
CA GLY A 107 -5.03 -10.46 -12.94
C GLY A 107 -6.32 -10.34 -12.14
N THR A 108 -6.27 -9.77 -10.93
CA THR A 108 -7.46 -9.66 -10.05
C THR A 108 -7.87 -8.21 -9.83
N ASP A 109 -9.06 -8.02 -9.28
CA ASP A 109 -9.61 -6.70 -9.03
C ASP A 109 -8.92 -5.98 -7.88
N SER A 110 -9.06 -4.66 -7.86
CA SER A 110 -8.64 -3.79 -6.77
C SER A 110 -9.86 -3.12 -6.16
N TYR A 111 -9.78 -2.70 -4.91
CA TYR A 111 -10.91 -2.15 -4.17
C TYR A 111 -10.60 -0.75 -3.68
N ILE A 112 -11.53 0.17 -3.92
CA ILE A 112 -11.59 1.43 -3.18
C ILE A 112 -12.44 1.16 -1.95
N VAL A 113 -11.92 1.53 -0.79
CA VAL A 113 -12.50 1.20 0.50
C VAL A 113 -12.62 2.44 1.37
N ARG A 114 -13.48 2.40 2.37
CA ARG A 114 -13.63 3.43 3.39
C ARG A 114 -13.35 2.83 4.76
N GLY A 115 -12.47 3.46 5.55
CA GLY A 115 -12.16 3.03 6.90
C GLY A 115 -13.36 3.12 7.84
N LEU A 116 -13.51 2.13 8.71
CA LEU A 116 -14.54 2.09 9.76
C LEU A 116 -14.07 2.66 11.10
N GLY A 117 -12.79 3.06 11.22
CA GLY A 117 -12.27 3.65 12.46
C GLY A 117 -12.08 2.66 13.61
N ASN A 118 -11.73 1.41 13.30
CA ASN A 118 -11.54 0.38 14.32
C ASN A 118 -10.32 0.69 15.22
N GLU A 119 -10.58 1.09 16.46
CA GLU A 119 -9.54 1.48 17.43
C GLU A 119 -8.66 0.30 17.86
N ASP A 120 -9.21 -0.91 17.97
CA ASP A 120 -8.45 -2.13 18.33
C ASP A 120 -7.41 -2.47 17.25
N ALA A 121 -7.70 -2.12 15.99
CA ALA A 121 -6.78 -2.23 14.87
C ALA A 121 -5.91 -0.98 14.68
N LEU A 122 -5.90 -0.03 15.61
CA LEU A 122 -5.21 1.26 15.50
C LEU A 122 -5.57 1.99 14.19
N ASN A 123 -6.86 1.97 13.82
CA ASN A 123 -7.38 2.58 12.61
C ASN A 123 -6.59 2.14 11.35
N THR A 124 -6.40 0.83 11.20
CA THR A 124 -5.55 0.25 10.14
C THR A 124 -6.27 -0.90 9.44
N ALA A 125 -6.00 -1.04 8.14
CA ALA A 125 -6.49 -2.16 7.32
C ALA A 125 -5.37 -2.75 6.44
N PRO A 126 -5.51 -3.99 5.93
CA PRO A 126 -4.56 -4.56 4.99
C PRO A 126 -4.40 -3.71 3.74
N HIS A 127 -3.16 -3.58 3.24
CA HIS A 127 -2.94 -2.85 2.00
C HIS A 127 -3.35 -3.66 0.77
N GLY A 128 -3.20 -4.99 0.74
CA GLY A 128 -3.43 -5.76 -0.48
C GLY A 128 -3.46 -7.26 -0.22
N ALA A 129 -3.58 -8.06 -1.28
CA ALA A 129 -3.67 -9.52 -1.21
C ALA A 129 -2.54 -10.18 -0.40
N GLY A 130 -1.34 -9.60 -0.45
CA GLY A 130 -0.14 -10.22 0.11
C GLY A 130 0.33 -11.42 -0.71
N ARG A 131 1.63 -11.72 -0.63
CA ARG A 131 2.24 -12.78 -1.44
C ARG A 131 2.06 -14.13 -0.78
N MET A 132 1.74 -15.15 -1.57
CA MET A 132 1.88 -16.56 -1.18
C MET A 132 3.28 -17.07 -1.48
N LEU A 133 3.86 -16.64 -2.61
CA LEU A 133 5.20 -17.01 -3.03
C LEU A 133 6.19 -15.85 -2.88
N GLY A 134 7.35 -16.14 -2.30
CA GLY A 134 8.46 -15.19 -2.32
C GLY A 134 8.88 -14.87 -3.76
N ARG A 135 9.44 -13.68 -4.03
CA ARG A 135 9.80 -13.27 -5.40
C ARG A 135 10.71 -14.26 -6.10
N GLY A 136 11.74 -14.73 -5.41
CA GLY A 136 12.69 -15.70 -5.95
C GLY A 136 12.08 -17.08 -6.16
N GLU A 137 11.08 -17.46 -5.36
CA GLU A 137 10.36 -18.71 -5.52
C GLU A 137 9.43 -18.65 -6.73
N ALA A 138 8.60 -17.61 -6.83
CA ALA A 138 7.71 -17.38 -7.96
C ALA A 138 8.46 -17.45 -9.31
N ARG A 139 9.64 -16.82 -9.40
CA ARG A 139 10.48 -16.88 -10.63
C ARG A 139 11.03 -18.26 -10.96
N ARG A 140 11.15 -19.15 -9.97
CA ARG A 140 11.65 -20.53 -10.17
C ARG A 140 10.53 -21.51 -10.47
N THR A 141 9.33 -21.28 -9.94
CA THR A 141 8.24 -22.26 -9.93
C THR A 141 7.15 -21.95 -10.94
N LEU A 142 6.89 -20.67 -11.25
CA LEU A 142 5.81 -20.27 -12.15
C LEU A 142 6.25 -20.30 -13.61
N SER A 143 5.34 -20.74 -14.48
CA SER A 143 5.55 -20.74 -15.93
C SER A 143 5.13 -19.43 -16.57
N VAL A 144 5.90 -18.97 -17.55
CA VAL A 144 5.57 -17.81 -18.37
C VAL A 144 4.28 -18.05 -19.18
N ASP A 145 4.08 -19.27 -19.66
CA ASP A 145 2.91 -19.60 -20.49
C ASP A 145 1.64 -19.68 -19.63
N GLU A 146 1.75 -20.20 -18.41
CA GLU A 146 0.65 -20.18 -17.43
C GLU A 146 0.32 -18.74 -17.04
N PHE A 147 1.32 -17.92 -16.73
CA PHE A 147 1.10 -16.51 -16.41
C PHE A 147 0.41 -15.75 -17.56
N LYS A 148 0.82 -15.98 -18.81
CA LYS A 148 0.14 -15.40 -19.97
C LYS A 148 -1.31 -15.85 -20.10
N SER A 149 -1.56 -17.15 -19.88
CA SER A 149 -2.90 -17.72 -19.91
C SER A 149 -3.80 -17.14 -18.81
N GLU A 150 -3.27 -16.96 -17.59
CA GLU A 150 -3.96 -16.30 -16.48
C GLU A 150 -4.35 -14.86 -16.84
N MET A 151 -3.42 -14.10 -17.43
CA MET A 151 -3.66 -12.72 -17.84
C MET A 151 -4.64 -12.59 -19.02
N GLU A 152 -4.60 -13.52 -19.96
CA GLU A 152 -5.57 -13.61 -21.07
C GLU A 152 -6.97 -13.93 -20.56
N ALA A 153 -7.10 -14.91 -19.66
CA ALA A 153 -8.36 -15.25 -19.01
C ALA A 153 -8.92 -14.06 -18.20
N ALA A 154 -8.05 -13.26 -17.58
CA ALA A 154 -8.44 -12.03 -16.89
C ALA A 154 -8.86 -10.89 -17.83
N GLY A 155 -8.59 -11.00 -19.14
CA GLY A 155 -9.00 -10.01 -20.15
C GLY A 155 -8.27 -8.67 -20.06
N ARG A 156 -7.02 -8.65 -19.57
CA ARG A 156 -6.28 -7.41 -19.27
C ARG A 156 -5.16 -7.16 -20.25
N VAL A 157 -4.97 -5.91 -20.67
CA VAL A 157 -3.86 -5.50 -21.52
C VAL A 157 -2.61 -5.27 -20.68
N TRP A 158 -1.48 -5.84 -21.08
CA TRP A 158 -0.20 -5.70 -20.37
C TRP A 158 0.97 -5.98 -21.32
N ASP A 159 2.20 -5.63 -20.90
CA ASP A 159 3.41 -5.89 -21.68
C ASP A 159 3.84 -7.36 -21.55
N MET A 160 3.20 -8.23 -22.35
CA MET A 160 3.47 -9.67 -22.37
C MET A 160 4.91 -10.04 -22.79
N HIS A 161 5.66 -9.10 -23.40
CA HIS A 161 7.06 -9.32 -23.75
C HIS A 161 7.98 -9.31 -22.52
N ARG A 162 7.48 -8.79 -21.40
CA ARG A 162 8.17 -8.78 -20.10
C ARG A 162 7.71 -9.90 -19.16
N ALA A 163 6.94 -10.86 -19.65
CA ALA A 163 6.34 -11.91 -18.82
C ALA A 163 7.38 -12.67 -17.97
N ASP A 164 8.56 -12.95 -18.53
CA ASP A 164 9.70 -13.58 -17.87
C ASP A 164 10.20 -12.77 -16.64
N ARG A 165 10.19 -11.44 -16.74
CA ARG A 165 10.62 -10.52 -15.67
C ARG A 165 9.54 -10.26 -14.64
N LEU A 166 8.29 -10.53 -14.99
CA LEU A 166 7.10 -10.25 -14.20
C LEU A 166 6.50 -11.52 -13.57
N LEU A 167 7.20 -12.66 -13.60
CA LEU A 167 6.72 -13.88 -12.94
C LEU A 167 6.47 -13.71 -11.44
N ASP A 168 7.25 -12.87 -10.76
CA ASP A 168 6.96 -12.55 -9.37
C ASP A 168 5.71 -11.68 -9.18
N GLU A 169 5.08 -11.21 -10.24
CA GLU A 169 3.85 -10.41 -10.22
C GLU A 169 2.63 -11.17 -10.76
N ALA A 170 2.81 -12.45 -11.12
CA ALA A 170 1.73 -13.32 -11.59
C ALA A 170 0.60 -13.43 -10.54
N PRO A 171 -0.67 -13.50 -10.98
CA PRO A 171 -1.82 -13.70 -10.08
C PRO A 171 -1.63 -14.85 -9.10
N SER A 172 -1.12 -15.99 -9.56
CA SER A 172 -0.81 -17.17 -8.75
C SER A 172 0.26 -16.95 -7.66
N ALA A 173 1.01 -15.84 -7.69
CA ALA A 173 1.96 -15.48 -6.63
C ALA A 173 1.30 -14.82 -5.40
N TYR A 174 0.03 -14.42 -5.50
CA TYR A 174 -0.71 -13.66 -4.49
C TYR A 174 -1.87 -14.45 -3.90
N LYS A 175 -2.27 -14.10 -2.66
CA LYS A 175 -3.50 -14.66 -2.06
C LYS A 175 -4.73 -14.18 -2.83
N PRO A 176 -5.86 -14.89 -2.75
CA PRO A 176 -7.14 -14.38 -3.23
C PRO A 176 -7.48 -13.06 -2.54
N ILE A 177 -7.74 -12.01 -3.33
CA ILE A 177 -8.02 -10.67 -2.79
C ILE A 177 -9.38 -10.65 -2.09
N GLU A 178 -10.31 -11.47 -2.56
CA GLU A 178 -11.67 -11.62 -2.02
C GLU A 178 -11.63 -12.09 -0.56
N GLN A 179 -10.70 -12.97 -0.22
CA GLN A 179 -10.51 -13.41 1.17
C GLN A 179 -10.00 -12.27 2.05
N VAL A 180 -9.05 -11.47 1.55
CA VAL A 180 -8.54 -10.31 2.30
C VAL A 180 -9.64 -9.28 2.55
N ILE A 181 -10.52 -9.03 1.58
CA ILE A 181 -11.67 -8.15 1.75
C ILE A 181 -12.66 -8.74 2.77
N ALA A 182 -12.98 -10.03 2.67
CA ALA A 182 -13.87 -10.70 3.62
C ALA A 182 -13.33 -10.66 5.07
N ASP A 183 -12.03 -10.87 5.26
CA ASP A 183 -11.37 -10.84 6.57
C ASP A 183 -11.25 -9.41 7.15
N SER A 184 -11.57 -8.38 6.35
CA SER A 184 -11.44 -6.97 6.74
C SER A 184 -12.79 -6.28 6.97
N ASP A 185 -13.88 -7.04 7.10
CA ASP A 185 -15.26 -6.54 7.24
C ASP A 185 -15.47 -5.59 8.44
N GLN A 186 -14.69 -5.76 9.51
CA GLN A 186 -14.71 -4.88 10.70
C GLN A 186 -13.76 -3.67 10.60
N LEU A 187 -12.97 -3.57 9.53
CA LEU A 187 -11.94 -2.55 9.35
C LEU A 187 -12.32 -1.54 8.26
N ILE A 188 -12.97 -2.02 7.20
CA ILE A 188 -13.27 -1.26 6.00
C ILE A 188 -14.61 -1.63 5.38
N GLU A 189 -15.23 -0.66 4.70
CA GLU A 189 -16.36 -0.85 3.80
C GLU A 189 -15.88 -0.73 2.33
N VAL A 190 -16.39 -1.58 1.44
CA VAL A 190 -16.07 -1.50 0.00
C VAL A 190 -16.94 -0.44 -0.68
N GLU A 191 -16.30 0.57 -1.24
CA GLU A 191 -16.95 1.65 -2.01
C GLU A 191 -17.03 1.31 -3.49
N TYR A 192 -15.94 0.79 -4.07
CA TYR A 192 -15.87 0.42 -5.48
C TYR A 192 -14.99 -0.82 -5.67
N GLN A 193 -15.44 -1.72 -6.53
CA GLN A 193 -14.62 -2.79 -7.11
C GLN A 193 -14.12 -2.33 -8.49
N LEU A 194 -12.81 -2.42 -8.72
CA LEU A 194 -12.13 -1.94 -9.91
C LEU A 194 -11.47 -3.09 -10.66
N SER A 195 -11.92 -3.34 -11.89
CA SER A 195 -11.25 -4.23 -12.83
C SER A 195 -10.29 -3.44 -13.71
N ALA A 196 -9.00 -3.82 -13.69
CA ALA A 196 -7.99 -3.13 -14.48
C ALA A 196 -8.12 -3.52 -15.95
N ILE A 197 -8.11 -2.51 -16.84
CA ILE A 197 -8.10 -2.70 -18.29
C ILE A 197 -6.66 -2.79 -18.79
N ILE A 198 -5.74 -2.00 -18.22
CA ILE A 198 -4.34 -1.90 -18.63
C ILE A 198 -3.45 -2.01 -17.39
N ASN A 199 -2.43 -2.86 -17.47
CA ASN A 199 -1.35 -2.96 -16.49
C ASN A 199 -0.04 -2.46 -17.10
N CYS A 200 0.48 -1.35 -16.56
CA CYS A 200 1.80 -0.83 -16.90
C CYS A 200 2.78 -1.14 -15.76
N LYS A 201 3.62 -2.18 -15.92
CA LYS A 201 4.58 -2.62 -14.89
C LYS A 201 6.02 -2.51 -15.39
N GLY A 202 6.88 -1.93 -14.56
CA GLY A 202 8.26 -1.56 -14.86
C GLY A 202 9.27 -2.64 -14.53
#